data_AF-A0A713XNM8-F1
#
_entry.id   AF-A0A713XNM8-F1
#
_cell.length_a   1.000
_cell.length_b   1.000
_cell.length_c   1.000
_cell.angle_alpha   90.00
_cell.angle_beta   90.00
_cell.angle_gamma   90.00
#
_symmetry.space_group_name_H-M   'P 1'
#
loop_
_entity.id
_entity.type
_entity.pdbx_description
1 polymer ?
#
loop_
_entity_poly.entity_id
_entity_poly.type
_entity_poly.pdbx_seq_one_letter_code
_entity_poly.pdbx_strand_id
1 'polypeptide(L)' 'MAMLIMLITIYKIYMNLPFGDTGAIPLSFLSFHSFNRYKQTKEKDTLVYGIVTGFIGIAFLVWYVIETI' A
#
# COMPACT_ATOMS: atom_id res chain seq x y z
N MET A 1 -11.04 -4.20 -7.95
CA MET A 1 -10.28 -3.76 -6.76
C MET A 1 -9.89 -2.27 -6.86
N ALA A 2 -9.12 -1.86 -7.88
CA ALA A 2 -8.62 -0.48 -7.99
C ALA A 2 -9.71 0.61 -8.01
N MET A 3 -10.79 0.39 -8.78
CA MET A 3 -11.93 1.33 -8.83
C MET A 3 -12.62 1.50 -7.46
N LEU A 4 -12.76 0.41 -6.69
CA LEU A 4 -13.36 0.45 -5.36
C LEU A 4 -12.48 1.24 -4.38
N ILE A 5 -11.16 1.00 -4.40
CA ILE A 5 -10.19 1.71 -3.57
C ILE A 5 -10.25 3.21 -3.89
N MET A 6 -10.27 3.57 -5.18
CA MET A 6 -10.40 4.96 -5.61
C MET A 6 -11.67 5.63 -5.06
N LEU A 7 -12.83 4.96 -5.16
CA LEU A 7 -14.10 5.48 -4.64
C LEU A 7 -14.06 5.66 -3.12
N ILE A 8 -13.49 4.71 -2.37
CA ILE A 8 -13.37 4.80 -0.91
C ILE A 8 -12.43 5.95 -0.52
N THR A 9 -11.29 6.11 -1.21
CA THR A 9 -10.36 7.22 -0.95
C THR A 9 -11.03 8.57 -1.21
N ILE A 10 -11.77 8.73 -2.31
CA ILE A 10 -12.52 9.96 -2.60
C ILE A 10 -13.55 10.25 -1.50
N TYR A 11 -14.31 9.24 -1.09
CA TYR A 11 -15.29 9.37 -0.01
C TYR A 11 -14.64 9.82 1.30
N LYS A 12 -13.51 9.20 1.68
CA LYS A 12 -12.79 9.55 2.91
C LYS A 12 -12.23 10.97 2.87
N ILE A 13 -11.66 11.40 1.73
CA ILE A 13 -11.20 12.78 1.54
C ILE A 13 -12.37 13.75 1.69
N TYR A 14 -13.52 13.47 1.07
CA TYR A 14 -14.70 14.33 1.17
C TYR A 14 -15.22 14.46 2.60
N MET A 15 -15.16 13.37 3.38
CA MET A 15 -15.58 13.34 4.77
C MET A 15 -14.50 13.77 5.78
N ASN A 16 -13.33 14.22 5.31
CA ASN A 16 -12.15 14.50 6.16
C ASN A 16 -11.78 13.34 7.10
N LEU A 17 -11.89 12.11 6.61
CA LEU A 17 -11.54 10.90 7.33
C LEU A 17 -10.11 10.44 6.98
N PRO A 18 -9.38 9.85 7.94
CA PRO A 18 -8.06 9.25 7.68
C PRO A 18 -8.15 8.19 6.58
N PHE A 19 -7.31 8.31 5.55
CA PHE A 19 -7.34 7.43 4.37
C PHE A 19 -6.04 6.65 4.12
N GLY A 20 -5.03 6.79 4.99
CA GLY A 20 -3.76 6.09 4.81
C GLY A 20 -3.90 4.56 4.75
N ASP A 21 -4.91 3.98 5.40
CA ASP A 21 -5.28 2.56 5.30
C ASP A 21 -5.63 2.13 3.87
N THR A 22 -6.36 2.96 3.12
CA THR A 22 -6.76 2.66 1.73
C THR A 22 -5.57 2.57 0.77
N GLY A 23 -4.47 3.25 1.08
CA GLY A 23 -3.20 3.15 0.35
C GLY A 23 -2.30 2.02 0.86
N ALA A 24 -2.23 1.82 2.18
CA ALA A 24 -1.37 0.81 2.80
C ALA A 24 -1.74 -0.62 2.40
N ILE A 25 -3.04 -0.94 2.32
CA ILE A 25 -3.55 -2.28 1.97
C ILE A 25 -3.05 -2.74 0.59
N PRO A 26 -3.33 -2.05 -0.53
CA PRO A 26 -2.89 -2.49 -1.86
C PRO A 26 -1.36 -2.52 -1.99
N LEU A 27 -0.64 -1.59 -1.35
CA LEU A 27 0.83 -1.58 -1.33
C LEU A 27 1.40 -2.81 -0.62
N SER A 28 0.74 -3.27 0.46
CA SER A 28 1.14 -4.49 1.16
C SER A 28 0.99 -5.71 0.26
N PHE A 29 -0.12 -5.83 -0.48
CA PHE A 29 -0.30 -6.92 -1.45
C PHE A 29 0.73 -6.88 -2.58
N LEU A 30 1.04 -5.69 -3.12
CA LEU A 30 2.08 -5.52 -4.14
C LEU A 30 3.46 -5.92 -3.63
N SER A 31 3.79 -5.53 -2.40
CA SER A 31 5.03 -5.90 -1.74
C SER A 31 5.16 -7.42 -1.58
N PHE A 32 4.15 -8.07 -0.99
CA PHE A 32 4.11 -9.53 -0.85
C PHE A 32 4.17 -10.27 -2.18
N HIS A 33 3.42 -9.82 -3.18
CA HIS A 33 3.44 -10.41 -4.52
C HIS A 33 4.84 -10.36 -5.12
N SER A 34 5.52 -9.22 -4.98
CA SER A 34 6.86 -9.00 -5.54
C SER A 34 7.93 -9.85 -4.84
N PHE A 35 7.82 -10.01 -3.52
CA PHE A 35 8.67 -10.96 -2.78
C PHE A 35 8.42 -12.41 -3.21
N ASN A 36 7.17 -12.81 -3.44
CA ASN A 36 6.87 -14.15 -3.93
C ASN A 36 7.39 -14.36 -5.37
N ARG A 37 7.29 -13.36 -6.22
CA ARG A 37 7.85 -13.41 -7.57
C ARG A 37 9.37 -13.52 -7.54
N TYR A 38 10.04 -12.75 -6.68
CA TYR A 38 11.48 -12.89 -6.47
C TYR A 38 11.87 -14.32 -6.04
N LYS A 39 11.08 -14.97 -5.18
CA LYS A 39 11.34 -16.36 -4.80
C LYS A 39 11.32 -17.31 -6.00
N GLN A 40 10.47 -17.06 -6.99
CA GLN A 40 10.29 -17.88 -8.19
C GLN A 40 11.30 -17.56 -9.29
N THR A 41 11.49 -16.28 -9.62
CA THR A 41 12.31 -15.85 -10.78
C THR A 41 13.72 -15.44 -10.41
N LYS A 42 13.99 -15.12 -9.12
CA LYS A 42 15.24 -14.56 -8.61
C LYS A 42 15.65 -13.22 -9.27
N GLU A 43 14.71 -12.53 -9.92
CA GLU A 43 14.92 -11.22 -10.54
C GLU A 43 15.07 -10.14 -9.47
N LYS A 44 16.24 -9.48 -9.42
CA LYS A 44 16.53 -8.44 -8.42
C LYS A 44 15.56 -7.26 -8.46
N ASP A 45 15.06 -6.91 -9.65
CA ASP A 45 14.11 -5.80 -9.82
C ASP A 45 12.82 -6.05 -9.05
N THR A 46 12.35 -7.31 -8.99
CA THR A 46 11.15 -7.67 -8.23
C THR A 46 11.38 -7.57 -6.72
N LEU A 47 12.60 -7.86 -6.24
CA LEU A 47 12.97 -7.69 -4.84
C LEU A 47 12.99 -6.20 -4.44
N VAL A 48 13.65 -5.37 -5.25
CA VAL A 48 13.73 -3.92 -5.02
C VAL A 48 12.33 -3.31 -5.01
N TYR A 49 11.50 -3.67 -5.98
CA TYR A 49 10.11 -3.20 -6.05
C TYR A 49 9.29 -3.62 -4.83
N GLY A 50 9.47 -4.86 -4.34
CA GLY A 50 8.81 -5.34 -3.11
C GLY A 50 9.23 -4.56 -1.86
N ILE A 51 10.51 -4.22 -1.73
CA ILE A 51 11.04 -3.40 -0.63
C ILE A 51 10.48 -1.99 -0.69
N VAL A 52 10.54 -1.34 -1.86
CA VAL A 52 10.05 0.04 -2.04
C VAL A 52 8.55 0.14 -1.75
N THR A 53 7.74 -0.75 -2.32
CA THR A 53 6.29 -0.77 -2.07
C THR A 53 5.97 -1.08 -0.62
N GLY A 54 6.77 -1.92 0.05
CA GLY A 54 6.66 -2.19 1.49
C GLY A 54 6.92 -0.95 2.34
N PHE A 55 8.00 -0.22 2.08
CA PHE A 55 8.32 1.03 2.80
C PHE A 55 7.25 2.10 2.61
N ILE A 56 6.75 2.28 1.39
CA ILE A 56 5.67 3.23 1.12
C ILE A 56 4.40 2.79 1.85
N GLY A 57 4.08 1.49 1.86
CA GLY A 57 2.94 0.95 2.60
C GLY A 57 3.02 1.23 4.11
N ILE A 58 4.20 1.06 4.71
CA ILE A 58 4.44 1.40 6.12
C ILE A 58 4.26 2.90 6.36
N ALA A 59 4.78 3.76 5.49
CA ALA A 59 4.61 5.22 5.62
C ALA A 59 3.12 5.63 5.61
N PHE A 60 2.32 5.04 4.71
CA PHE A 60 0.87 5.26 4.67
C PHE A 60 0.16 4.77 5.93
N LEU A 61 0.59 3.64 6.49
CA LEU A 61 0.03 3.09 7.72
C LEU A 61 0.39 3.95 8.94
N VAL A 62 1.64 4.43 9.01
CA VAL A 62 2.10 5.36 10.07
C VAL A 62 1.30 6.66 9.98
N TRP A 63 1.14 7.22 8.80
CA TRP A 63 0.31 8.42 8.60
C TRP A 63 -1.14 8.17 9.03
N TYR A 64 -1.75 7.06 8.62
CA TYR A 64 -3.09 6.68 9.07
C TYR A 64 -3.22 6.66 10.59
N VAL A 65 -2.26 6.05 11.29
CA VAL A 65 -2.27 5.99 12.76
C VAL A 65 -2.13 7.38 13.37
N ILE A 66 -1.26 8.24 12.83
CA ILE A 66 -1.08 9.61 13.31
C ILE A 66 -2.35 10.45 13.13
N GLU A 67 -3.05 10.33 11.99
CA GLU A 67 -4.30 11.07 11.75
C GLU A 67 -5.50 10.52 12.53
N THR A 68 -5.44 9.26 12.97
CA THR A 68 -6.53 8.61 13.69
C THR A 68 -6.45 8.83 15.20
N ILE A 69 -5.28 9.16 15.74
CA ILE A 69 -5.05 9.49 17.16
C ILE A 69 -5.40 10.96 17.40
#